data_AF-A0A7Y3UMH9-F1
#
_entry.id   AF-A0A7Y3UMH9-F1
#
_cell.length_a   1.000
_cell.length_b   1.000
_cell.length_c   1.000
_cell.angle_alpha   90.00
_cell.angle_beta   90.00
_cell.angle_gamma   90.00
#
_symmetry.space_group_name_H-M   'P 1'
#
loop_
_entity.id
_entity.type
_entity.pdbx_description
1 polymer ?
#
loop_
_entity_poly.entity_id
_entity_poly.type
_entity_poly.pdbx_seq_one_letter_code
_entity_poly.pdbx_strand_id
1 'polypeptide(L)' 'MRKLHWWKNKISQGVCSYCHNKVPADELTMDHIVPLSRGGKSTKGNIVPCCKACNNKKKYLTPAEIALNKLRDHDTP' A
#
# COMPACT_ATOMS: atom_id res chain seq x y z
N MET A 1 0.91 -16.38 -1.52
CA MET A 1 0.46 -15.43 -0.46
C MET A 1 -1.02 -15.07 -0.52
N ARG A 2 -1.60 -14.65 -1.66
CA ARG A 2 -3.03 -14.27 -1.74
C ARG A 2 -4.01 -15.39 -1.33
N LYS A 3 -3.63 -16.65 -1.48
CA LYS A 3 -4.43 -17.82 -1.10
C LYS A 3 -4.39 -18.15 0.40
N LEU A 4 -3.51 -17.51 1.17
CA LEU A 4 -3.35 -17.80 2.60
C LEU A 4 -4.51 -17.19 3.40
N HIS A 5 -4.98 -17.90 4.41
CA HIS A 5 -6.03 -17.43 5.33
C HIS A 5 -5.66 -16.08 5.96
N TRP A 6 -4.39 -15.88 6.30
CA TRP A 6 -3.85 -14.59 6.75
C TRP A 6 -4.22 -13.43 5.81
N TRP A 7 -4.11 -13.62 4.48
CA TRP A 7 -4.41 -12.55 3.54
C TRP A 7 -5.91 -12.24 3.51
N LYS A 8 -6.74 -13.30 3.51
CA LYS A 8 -8.20 -13.18 3.59
C LYS A 8 -8.63 -12.39 4.84
N ASN A 9 -8.02 -12.69 5.99
CA ASN A 9 -8.28 -11.96 7.23
C ASN A 9 -7.77 -10.51 7.19
N LYS A 10 -6.70 -10.24 6.43
CA LYS A 10 -6.16 -8.88 6.31
C LYS A 10 -7.04 -7.98 5.43
N ILE A 11 -7.65 -8.52 4.37
CA ILE A 11 -8.56 -7.78 3.49
C ILE A 11 -10.00 -7.73 4.02
N SER A 12 -10.40 -8.60 4.95
CA SER A 12 -11.78 -8.66 5.46
C SER A 12 -12.23 -7.38 6.17
N GLN A 13 -11.29 -6.60 6.70
CA GLN A 13 -11.57 -5.29 7.28
C GLN A 13 -12.05 -4.27 6.24
N GLY A 14 -11.74 -4.51 4.95
CA GLY A 14 -12.15 -3.69 3.83
C GLY A 14 -11.59 -2.27 3.91
N VAL A 15 -10.35 -2.08 4.37
CA VAL A 15 -9.73 -0.75 4.53
C VAL A 15 -8.40 -0.70 3.77
N CYS A 16 -8.21 0.36 2.98
CA CYS A 16 -6.93 0.65 2.33
C CYS A 16 -5.92 1.17 3.36
N SER A 17 -4.72 0.59 3.43
CA SER A 17 -3.67 1.00 4.38
C SER A 17 -3.03 2.36 4.10
N TYR A 18 -3.36 3.02 2.98
CA TYR A 18 -2.80 4.33 2.66
C TYR A 18 -3.81 5.46 2.79
N CYS A 19 -4.99 5.35 2.16
CA CYS A 19 -6.02 6.38 2.25
C CYS A 19 -7.01 6.16 3.39
N HIS A 20 -7.01 4.98 4.03
CA HIS A 20 -7.94 4.60 5.11
C HIS A 20 -9.42 4.55 4.70
N ASN A 21 -9.74 4.69 3.41
CA ASN A 21 -11.10 4.52 2.91
C ASN A 21 -11.54 3.06 2.99
N LYS A 22 -12.85 2.86 3.20
CA LYS A 22 -13.51 1.57 3.08
C LYS A 22 -13.61 1.17 1.61
N VAL A 23 -13.16 -0.03 1.30
CA VAL A 23 -13.09 -0.60 -0.06
C VAL A 23 -13.47 -2.08 0.02
N PRO A 24 -14.32 -2.59 -0.88
CA PRO A 24 -14.64 -4.02 -0.96
C PRO A 24 -13.38 -4.89 -0.96
N ALA A 25 -13.43 -6.04 -0.28
CA ALA A 25 -12.25 -6.89 -0.09
C ALA A 25 -11.66 -7.41 -1.41
N ASP A 26 -12.50 -7.61 -2.42
CA ASP A 26 -12.14 -8.01 -3.80
C ASP A 26 -11.52 -6.88 -4.63
N GLU A 27 -11.77 -5.62 -4.25
CA GLU A 27 -11.12 -4.45 -4.83
C GLU A 27 -9.79 -4.08 -4.16
N LEU A 28 -9.50 -4.65 -2.99
CA LEU A 28 -8.21 -4.51 -2.33
C LEU A 28 -7.12 -5.35 -3.01
N THR A 29 -6.01 -4.69 -3.28
CA THR A 29 -4.81 -5.28 -3.86
C THR A 29 -3.74 -5.50 -2.80
N MET A 30 -2.81 -6.40 -3.10
CA MET A 30 -1.62 -6.66 -2.29
C MET A 30 -0.50 -5.74 -2.76
N ASP A 31 -0.05 -4.84 -1.89
CA ASP A 31 1.08 -3.97 -2.15
C ASP A 31 2.23 -4.22 -1.17
N HIS A 32 3.45 -3.96 -1.63
CA HIS A 32 4.67 -4.04 -0.82
C HIS A 32 5.04 -2.63 -0.33
N ILE A 33 5.07 -2.41 0.98
CA ILE A 33 5.42 -1.12 1.61
C ILE A 33 6.76 -0.62 1.05
N VAL A 34 7.79 -1.48 1.12
CA VAL A 34 9.04 -1.33 0.38
C VAL A 34 8.92 -2.14 -0.91
N PRO A 35 8.98 -1.51 -2.10
CA PRO A 35 8.88 -2.21 -3.38
C PRO A 35 9.95 -3.29 -3.55
N LEU A 36 9.61 -4.38 -4.25
CA LEU A 36 10.56 -5.45 -4.55
C LEU A 36 11.77 -4.95 -5.34
N SER A 37 11.56 -3.99 -6.26
CA SER A 37 12.64 -3.34 -7.03
C SER A 37 13.61 -2.53 -6.17
N ARG A 38 13.27 -2.30 -4.90
CA ARG A 38 14.09 -1.57 -3.93
C ARG A 38 14.52 -2.45 -2.75
N GLY A 39 14.61 -3.77 -2.98
CA GLY A 39 15.07 -4.73 -1.98
C GLY A 39 14.00 -5.15 -0.96
N GLY A 40 12.75 -4.72 -1.15
CA GLY A 40 11.63 -5.18 -0.33
C GLY A 40 11.43 -6.69 -0.45
N LYS A 41 10.96 -7.32 0.63
CA LYS A 41 10.71 -8.77 0.68
C LYS A 41 9.21 -9.07 0.71
N SER A 42 8.84 -10.24 0.21
CA SER A 42 7.47 -10.75 0.24
C SER A 42 7.12 -11.36 1.61
N THR A 43 7.17 -10.55 2.66
CA THR A 43 6.88 -10.94 4.05
C THR A 43 5.57 -10.32 4.55
N LYS A 44 4.95 -10.93 5.56
CA LYS A 44 3.71 -10.40 6.16
C LYS A 44 3.85 -8.96 6.70
N GLY A 45 5.06 -8.58 7.14
CA GLY A 45 5.37 -7.25 7.65
C GLY A 45 5.58 -6.19 6.56
N ASN A 46 5.95 -6.60 5.34
CA ASN A 46 6.13 -5.67 4.22
C ASN A 46 4.90 -5.59 3.31
N ILE A 47 3.82 -6.32 3.62
CA ILE A 47 2.64 -6.41 2.75
C ILE A 47 1.41 -5.82 3.40
N VAL A 48 0.68 -5.00 2.65
CA VAL A 48 -0.55 -4.33 3.11
C VAL A 48 -1.67 -4.42 2.08
N PRO A 49 -2.95 -4.38 2.52
CA PRO A 49 -4.09 -4.15 1.65
C PRO A 49 -4.12 -2.71 1.14
N CYS A 50 -4.28 -2.53 -0.16
CA CYS A 50 -4.26 -1.22 -0.81
C CYS A 50 -5.29 -1.15 -1.92
N CYS A 51 -6.07 -0.07 -2.02
CA CYS A 51 -6.96 0.12 -3.16
C CYS A 51 -6.17 0.36 -4.45
N LYS A 52 -6.76 0.04 -5.62
CA LYS A 52 -6.10 0.20 -6.93
C LYS A 52 -5.57 1.62 -7.16
N ALA A 53 -6.35 2.65 -6.77
CA ALA A 53 -5.97 4.05 -6.94
C ALA A 53 -4.69 4.40 -6.14
N CYS A 54 -4.62 4.04 -4.87
CA CYS A 54 -3.43 4.26 -4.06
C CYS A 54 -2.24 3.44 -4.56
N ASN A 55 -2.46 2.19 -4.97
CA ASN A 55 -1.41 1.33 -5.49
C ASN A 55 -0.77 1.93 -6.75
N ASN A 56 -1.61 2.41 -7.68
CA ASN A 56 -1.16 3.08 -8.90
C ASN A 56 -0.47 4.41 -8.64
N LYS A 57 -0.91 5.18 -7.63
CA LYS A 57 -0.26 6.44 -7.23
C LYS A 57 1.11 6.20 -6.60
N LYS A 58 1.24 5.17 -5.76
CA LYS A 58 2.49 4.82 -5.07
C LYS A 58 3.59 4.39 -6.04
N LYS A 59 3.27 3.57 -7.05
CA LYS A 59 4.25 3.00 -8.00
C LYS A 59 5.43 2.34 -7.25
N TYR A 60 6.64 2.87 -7.43
CA TYR A 60 7.89 2.42 -6.81
C TYR A 60 8.32 3.28 -5.62
N LEU A 61 7.48 4.21 -5.18
CA LEU A 61 7.76 5.04 -4.02
C LEU A 61 7.46 4.28 -2.73
N THR A 62 8.25 4.57 -1.71
CA THR A 62 7.97 4.19 -0.33
C THR A 62 7.05 5.23 0.32
N PRO A 63 6.32 4.90 1.42
CA PRO A 63 5.54 5.89 2.14
C PRO A 63 6.35 7.10 2.60
N ALA A 64 7.63 6.90 2.96
CA ALA A 64 8.53 7.97 3.35
C ALA A 64 8.81 8.95 2.19
N GLU A 65 9.06 8.45 0.97
CA GLU A 65 9.26 9.32 -0.20
C GLU A 65 7.98 10.07 -0.57
N ILE A 66 6.82 9.45 -0.45
CA ILE A 66 5.53 10.12 -0.68
C ILE A 66 5.34 11.26 0.34
N ALA A 67 5.66 11.03 1.62
CA ALA A 67 5.58 12.05 2.65
C ALA A 67 6.57 13.20 2.37
N LEU A 68 7.81 12.88 1.99
CA LEU A 68 8.82 13.88 1.66
C LEU A 68 8.42 14.74 0.45
N ASN A 69 7.85 14.13 -0.59
CA ASN A 69 7.37 14.88 -1.75
C ASN A 69 6.25 15.85 -1.37
N LYS A 70 5.29 15.41 -0.54
CA LYS A 70 4.21 16.30 -0.06
C LYS A 70 4.73 17.50 0.74
N LEU A 71 5.79 17.32 1.52
CA LEU A 71 6.42 18.41 2.25
C LEU A 71 7.08 19.40 1.28
N ARG A 72 7.83 18.90 0.29
CA ARG A 72 8.47 19.73 -0.75
C ARG A 72 7.45 20.50 -1.60
N ASP A 73 6.34 19.86 -1.96
CA ASP A 73 5.29 20.49 -2.77
C ASP A 73 4.60 21.64 -2.02
N HIS A 74 4.54 21.59 -0.68
CA HIS A 74 3.98 22.66 0.15
C HIS A 74 4.94 23.85 0.32
N ASP A 75 6.23 23.67 0.00
CA ASP A 75 7.27 24.70 0.09
C ASP A 75 7.56 25.37 -1.27
N THR A 76 6.79 25.03 -2.32
CA THR A 76 6.93 25.66 -3.64
C THR A 76 5.96 26.85 -3.73
N PRO A 77 6.44 28.08 -4.06
CA PRO A 77 5.60 29.29 -4.13
C PRO A 77 4.44 29.20 -5.13
#